data_AF-A0A1M6UST2-F1
#
_entry.id   AF-A0A1M6UST2-F1
#
_cell.length_a   1.000
_cell.length_b   1.000
_cell.length_c   1.000
_cell.angle_alpha   90.00
_cell.angle_beta   90.00
_cell.angle_gamma   90.00
#
_symmetry.space_group_name_H-M   'P 1'
#
loop_
_entity.id
_entity.type
_entity.pdbx_description
1 polymer ?
#
loop_
_entity_poly.entity_id
_entity_poly.type
_entity_poly.pdbx_seq_one_letter_code
_entity_poly.pdbx_strand_id
1 'polypeptide(L)'
;MRGTKTPPPAEAGAAGARPAGVPDGCAREKPSDQAGRVATVRAAGGHPFQGGARGSGAGEGSRESRYALPVPTSGASSGGERNRPRRRAARVLIALLVLAVAAYVAYHLSGKSPLSAGCVVRSDDDTLQLTQPEAANAATIAAVAAARGLPERAVTIALATALQESRLDNLDHGDRDSLGLFQQRPSQGWGTRQQVLDPVYSTNAFYDRLVKIDGYSRLPLTVAAQKVQRSGYPQAYAKHEADATMLSAALVGRKAGALSCTTGADKADSAGGAPGDPALVATELKREFGARTRPKTAGEPAGTVSVAAAAPGGGTAGDTVRRGWQLAQWSVAHAHDLKVSTVSFAGMRWQAAHSGSGWRKAAEGAGSGGSADGAGGGFVRITVAQ
;
A
#
# COMPACT_ATOMS: atom_id res chain seq x y z
N MET A 1 31.98 66.63 -17.09
CA MET A 1 30.91 66.11 -16.19
C MET A 1 31.55 65.84 -14.84
N ARG A 2 30.97 66.39 -13.77
CA ARG A 2 31.57 66.52 -12.43
C ARG A 2 31.70 65.15 -11.75
N GLY A 3 32.90 64.82 -11.31
CA GLY A 3 33.16 63.71 -10.39
C GLY A 3 32.92 64.15 -8.94
N THR A 4 32.27 63.31 -8.16
CA THR A 4 32.12 63.45 -6.71
C THR A 4 32.92 62.36 -6.01
N LYS A 5 33.73 62.78 -5.04
CA LYS A 5 34.65 61.95 -4.26
C LYS A 5 34.40 62.23 -2.76
N THR A 6 33.87 61.19 -2.06
CA THR A 6 34.15 60.73 -0.66
C THR A 6 33.65 61.65 0.51
N PRO A 7 33.13 61.14 1.67
CA PRO A 7 33.83 60.20 2.59
C PRO A 7 33.00 59.11 3.33
N PRO A 8 33.65 58.09 3.94
CA PRO A 8 33.14 57.31 5.09
C PRO A 8 33.92 57.67 6.40
N PRO A 9 33.71 56.99 7.54
CA PRO A 9 32.49 56.56 8.21
C PRO A 9 32.34 57.23 9.61
N ALA A 10 31.24 56.98 10.31
CA ALA A 10 31.13 57.28 11.75
C ALA A 10 30.79 55.98 12.51
N GLU A 11 31.73 55.54 13.35
CA GLU A 11 31.52 54.57 14.43
C GLU A 11 31.25 55.33 15.75
N ALA A 12 30.19 54.94 16.45
CA ALA A 12 29.95 55.04 17.89
C ALA A 12 28.59 54.33 18.12
N GLY A 13 28.33 53.48 19.11
CA GLY A 13 28.98 53.11 20.36
C GLY A 13 27.89 52.37 21.15
N ALA A 14 28.29 51.32 21.87
CA ALA A 14 27.43 50.35 22.53
C ALA A 14 26.66 50.88 23.77
N ALA A 15 25.54 50.21 24.09
CA ALA A 15 24.98 49.88 25.42
C ALA A 15 23.46 49.63 25.22
N GLY A 16 22.82 48.55 25.67
CA GLY A 16 23.01 47.78 26.89
C GLY A 16 21.75 47.94 27.74
N ALA A 17 20.77 47.03 27.63
CA ALA A 17 19.70 46.87 28.62
C ALA A 17 19.01 45.51 28.50
N ARG A 18 19.36 44.59 29.41
CA ARG A 18 18.48 43.50 29.87
C ARG A 18 17.56 44.06 30.97
N PRO A 19 16.35 43.51 31.11
CA PRO A 19 15.96 42.84 32.37
C PRO A 19 15.12 41.59 32.06
N ALA A 20 14.77 40.66 32.94
CA ALA A 20 15.15 40.22 34.29
C ALA A 20 14.54 38.80 34.40
N GLY A 21 15.10 37.95 35.25
CA GLY A 21 14.70 36.55 35.36
C GLY A 21 13.37 36.29 36.08
N VAL A 22 12.69 35.23 35.61
CA VAL A 22 12.19 34.02 36.34
C VAL A 22 11.27 34.23 37.56
N PRO A 23 10.18 33.45 37.65
CA PRO A 23 10.25 32.36 38.62
C PRO A 23 9.88 30.98 38.04
N ASP A 24 10.65 30.01 38.53
CA ASP A 24 10.40 28.57 38.51
C ASP A 24 9.06 28.21 39.16
N GLY A 25 8.43 27.14 38.68
CA GLY A 25 7.45 26.39 39.46
C GLY A 25 6.20 25.97 38.68
N CYS A 26 6.23 24.77 38.10
CA CYS A 26 5.37 23.67 38.53
C CYS A 26 5.60 22.39 37.72
N ALA A 27 6.02 21.36 38.45
CA ALA A 27 5.73 19.94 38.30
C ALA A 27 5.90 19.25 36.93
N ARG A 28 6.96 18.44 36.85
CA ARG A 28 6.95 17.14 36.16
C ARG A 28 5.85 16.26 36.78
N GLU A 29 4.80 15.94 36.02
CA GLU A 29 4.01 14.74 36.27
C GLU A 29 4.63 13.58 35.46
N LYS A 30 5.06 12.55 36.17
CA LYS A 30 5.38 11.23 35.63
C LYS A 30 4.07 10.51 35.28
N PRO A 31 4.09 9.59 34.30
CA PRO A 31 2.89 8.98 33.74
C PRO A 31 2.17 8.10 34.78
N SER A 32 0.87 8.29 34.93
CA SER A 32 0.00 7.37 35.65
C SER A 32 -0.14 6.08 34.85
N ASP A 33 0.39 5.03 35.45
CA ASP A 33 0.21 3.62 35.11
C ASP A 33 -1.28 3.26 35.28
N GLN A 34 -2.01 3.14 34.17
CA GLN A 34 -3.31 2.45 34.16
C GLN A 34 -3.25 1.29 33.17
N ALA A 35 -2.65 0.21 33.66
CA ALA A 35 -2.90 -1.15 33.21
C ALA A 35 -4.39 -1.50 33.44
N GLY A 36 -5.21 -1.25 32.42
CA GLY A 36 -6.59 -1.74 32.33
C GLY A 36 -6.60 -3.20 31.91
N ARG A 37 -6.91 -4.06 32.88
CA ARG A 37 -6.90 -5.53 32.83
C ARG A 37 -7.66 -6.12 31.65
N VAL A 38 -6.98 -7.03 30.95
CA VAL A 38 -7.56 -8.07 30.09
C VAL A 38 -8.43 -8.99 30.96
N ALA A 39 -9.74 -8.96 30.77
CA ALA A 39 -10.65 -9.94 31.34
C ALA A 39 -10.76 -11.13 30.38
N THR A 40 -9.95 -12.16 30.63
CA THR A 40 -10.17 -13.51 30.10
C THR A 40 -11.41 -14.12 30.75
N VAL A 41 -12.51 -14.24 30.02
CA VAL A 41 -13.63 -15.10 30.42
C VAL A 41 -13.46 -16.46 29.73
N ARG A 42 -12.98 -17.42 30.51
CA ARG A 42 -13.02 -18.85 30.20
C ARG A 42 -14.09 -19.45 31.09
N ALA A 43 -15.23 -19.83 30.51
CA ALA A 43 -16.25 -20.63 31.19
C ALA A 43 -16.41 -21.95 30.43
N ALA A 44 -16.24 -23.02 31.18
CA ALA A 44 -16.30 -24.40 30.74
C ALA A 44 -17.74 -24.93 30.72
N GLY A 45 -17.97 -25.91 29.82
CA GLY A 45 -18.70 -27.15 30.11
C GLY A 45 -20.22 -27.09 30.33
N GLY A 46 -20.96 -27.83 29.51
CA GLY A 46 -22.36 -28.17 29.80
C GLY A 46 -23.05 -28.91 28.66
N HIS A 47 -23.25 -30.21 28.85
CA HIS A 47 -23.76 -31.23 27.93
C HIS A 47 -25.28 -31.11 27.57
N PRO A 48 -25.80 -31.96 26.67
CA PRO A 48 -26.87 -31.61 25.73
C PRO A 48 -28.29 -31.94 26.21
N PHE A 49 -29.23 -31.29 25.52
CA PHE A 49 -30.68 -31.42 25.53
C PHE A 49 -31.16 -32.86 25.19
N GLN A 50 -31.81 -33.53 26.15
CA GLN A 50 -32.95 -34.45 25.92
C GLN A 50 -34.22 -33.58 26.00
N GLY A 51 -35.31 -33.72 25.24
CA GLY A 51 -35.99 -34.90 24.72
C GLY A 51 -37.45 -34.81 25.22
N GLY A 52 -38.46 -34.90 24.34
CA GLY A 52 -39.85 -34.83 24.79
C GLY A 52 -40.89 -34.78 23.68
N ALA A 53 -41.11 -35.91 22.98
CA ALA A 53 -42.31 -36.15 22.20
C ALA A 53 -43.33 -36.92 23.06
N ARG A 54 -44.58 -36.46 23.06
CA ARG A 54 -45.73 -37.03 23.77
C ARG A 54 -46.21 -38.31 23.09
N GLY A 55 -46.53 -39.33 23.89
CA GLY A 55 -47.29 -40.50 23.47
C GLY A 55 -48.03 -41.08 24.68
N SER A 56 -49.36 -40.94 24.68
CA SER A 56 -50.31 -41.44 25.69
C SER A 56 -50.75 -42.87 25.43
N GLY A 57 -51.21 -43.54 26.48
CA GLY A 57 -52.18 -44.65 26.45
C GLY A 57 -51.54 -46.01 26.65
N ALA A 58 -51.68 -46.61 27.85
CA ALA A 58 -52.76 -47.55 28.23
C ALA A 58 -52.66 -48.87 27.44
N GLY A 59 -52.65 -50.08 27.99
CA GLY A 59 -53.01 -50.68 29.28
C GLY A 59 -52.80 -52.19 29.05
N GLU A 60 -52.28 -52.92 30.03
CA GLU A 60 -53.07 -53.85 30.86
C GLU A 60 -53.03 -55.31 30.35
N GLY A 61 -52.90 -56.26 31.29
CA GLY A 61 -53.12 -57.70 31.06
C GLY A 61 -51.83 -58.54 31.04
N SER A 62 -51.31 -59.01 32.17
CA SER A 62 -51.74 -60.24 32.90
C SER A 62 -51.04 -61.52 32.44
N ARG A 63 -50.20 -62.03 33.36
CA ARG A 63 -50.12 -63.40 33.88
C ARG A 63 -49.76 -64.59 32.96
N GLU A 64 -48.64 -65.19 33.38
CA GLU A 64 -48.44 -66.61 33.74
C GLU A 64 -48.19 -67.72 32.70
N SER A 65 -47.03 -68.35 32.94
CA SER A 65 -46.79 -69.80 33.12
C SER A 65 -46.72 -70.75 31.91
N ARG A 66 -45.49 -71.30 31.78
CA ARG A 66 -45.11 -72.69 31.46
C ARG A 66 -45.45 -73.21 30.06
N TYR A 67 -44.45 -73.75 29.36
CA TYR A 67 -44.26 -75.20 29.10
C TYR A 67 -42.99 -75.43 28.26
N ALA A 68 -42.56 -76.70 28.23
CA ALA A 68 -41.24 -77.22 27.96
C ALA A 68 -40.75 -77.24 26.48
N LEU A 69 -39.46 -77.54 26.35
CA LEU A 69 -38.64 -77.77 25.13
C LEU A 69 -39.25 -78.82 24.17
N PRO A 70 -38.85 -78.82 22.88
CA PRO A 70 -37.74 -79.71 22.47
C PRO A 70 -36.78 -79.15 21.41
N VAL A 71 -35.58 -79.73 21.38
CA VAL A 71 -34.54 -79.62 20.33
C VAL A 71 -35.01 -80.38 19.07
N PRO A 72 -34.61 -79.93 17.86
CA PRO A 72 -33.96 -80.88 16.96
C PRO A 72 -32.68 -80.32 16.31
N THR A 73 -31.84 -81.27 15.94
CA THR A 73 -30.47 -81.19 15.45
C THR A 73 -30.36 -80.89 13.95
N SER A 74 -29.22 -80.30 13.60
CA SER A 74 -28.44 -80.48 12.35
C SER A 74 -28.90 -79.81 11.06
N GLY A 75 -28.06 -78.88 10.59
CA GLY A 75 -28.00 -78.38 9.23
C GLY A 75 -26.74 -77.55 9.02
N ALA A 76 -25.60 -78.22 8.77
CA ALA A 76 -24.35 -77.58 8.41
C ALA A 76 -24.40 -77.03 6.97
N SER A 77 -23.85 -75.83 6.73
CA SER A 77 -22.96 -75.61 5.58
C SER A 77 -22.20 -74.29 5.71
N SER A 78 -20.90 -74.41 5.51
CA SER A 78 -19.84 -73.42 5.53
C SER A 78 -19.77 -72.64 4.22
N GLY A 79 -19.19 -71.42 4.25
CA GLY A 79 -18.93 -70.70 3.00
C GLY A 79 -18.30 -69.31 3.10
N GLY A 80 -16.99 -69.24 3.40
CA GLY A 80 -16.12 -68.32 2.65
C GLY A 80 -15.72 -66.97 3.28
N GLU A 81 -15.12 -66.99 4.48
CA GLU A 81 -14.21 -65.92 4.94
C GLU A 81 -12.89 -65.89 4.11
N ARG A 82 -12.94 -65.55 2.82
CA ARG A 82 -11.73 -65.48 1.95
C ARG A 82 -11.47 -64.16 1.23
N ASN A 83 -12.08 -63.04 1.65
CA ASN A 83 -11.92 -61.75 0.93
C ASN A 83 -11.48 -60.54 1.80
N ARG A 84 -11.08 -60.76 3.06
CA ARG A 84 -10.56 -59.67 3.93
C ARG A 84 -9.25 -59.01 3.44
N PRO A 85 -8.23 -59.72 2.91
CA PRO A 85 -6.98 -59.06 2.48
C PRO A 85 -7.17 -58.25 1.18
N ARG A 86 -8.00 -58.73 0.25
CA ARG A 86 -8.34 -58.00 -0.99
C ARG A 86 -9.11 -56.70 -0.72
N ARG A 87 -10.01 -56.70 0.26
CA ARG A 87 -10.74 -55.48 0.69
C ARG A 87 -9.83 -54.48 1.41
N ARG A 88 -8.83 -54.94 2.17
CA ARG A 88 -7.81 -54.06 2.78
C ARG A 88 -6.87 -53.47 1.72
N ALA A 89 -6.41 -54.29 0.78
CA ALA A 89 -5.60 -53.83 -0.35
C ALA A 89 -6.34 -52.81 -1.24
N ALA A 90 -7.62 -53.05 -1.53
CA ALA A 90 -8.46 -52.11 -2.27
C ALA A 90 -8.64 -50.76 -1.53
N ARG A 91 -8.79 -50.78 -0.19
CA ARG A 91 -8.88 -49.54 0.61
C ARG A 91 -7.56 -48.76 0.62
N VAL A 92 -6.42 -49.45 0.68
CA VAL A 92 -5.11 -48.80 0.59
C VAL A 92 -4.90 -48.19 -0.80
N LEU A 93 -5.27 -48.89 -1.87
CA LEU A 93 -5.18 -48.34 -3.23
C LEU A 93 -6.08 -47.13 -3.45
N ILE A 94 -7.31 -47.15 -2.93
CA ILE A 94 -8.22 -46.00 -2.98
C ILE A 94 -7.63 -44.82 -2.18
N ALA A 95 -7.09 -45.06 -0.99
CA ALA A 95 -6.46 -44.01 -0.19
C ALA A 95 -5.24 -43.39 -0.89
N LEU A 96 -4.42 -44.20 -1.56
CA LEU A 96 -3.29 -43.72 -2.35
C LEU A 96 -3.74 -42.92 -3.59
N LEU A 97 -4.80 -43.35 -4.28
CA LEU A 97 -5.40 -42.60 -5.38
C LEU A 97 -5.95 -41.26 -4.91
N VAL A 98 -6.64 -41.21 -3.77
CA VAL A 98 -7.14 -39.96 -3.19
C VAL A 98 -5.99 -39.04 -2.80
N LEU A 99 -4.91 -39.56 -2.22
CA LEU A 99 -3.71 -38.78 -1.90
C LEU A 99 -3.01 -38.26 -3.16
N ALA A 100 -2.92 -39.07 -4.22
CA ALA A 100 -2.33 -38.65 -5.49
C ALA A 100 -3.18 -37.57 -6.17
N VAL A 101 -4.51 -37.70 -6.17
CA VAL A 101 -5.43 -36.68 -6.68
C VAL A 101 -5.37 -35.42 -5.80
N ALA A 102 -5.30 -35.55 -4.48
CA ALA A 102 -5.16 -34.40 -3.59
C ALA A 102 -3.81 -33.68 -3.80
N ALA A 103 -2.72 -34.42 -4.01
CA ALA A 103 -1.41 -33.85 -4.34
C ALA A 103 -1.41 -33.21 -5.73
N TYR A 104 -2.07 -33.81 -6.72
CA TYR A 104 -2.24 -33.26 -8.06
C TYR A 104 -3.09 -31.98 -8.04
N VAL A 105 -4.22 -32.00 -7.34
CA VAL A 105 -5.08 -30.82 -7.13
C VAL A 105 -4.32 -29.76 -6.33
N ALA A 106 -3.60 -30.12 -5.28
CA ALA A 106 -2.75 -29.18 -4.54
C ALA A 106 -1.65 -28.60 -5.43
N TYR A 107 -1.02 -29.40 -6.29
CA TYR A 107 -0.02 -28.93 -7.26
C TYR A 107 -0.62 -27.97 -8.29
N HIS A 108 -1.82 -28.28 -8.82
CA HIS A 108 -2.51 -27.43 -9.78
C HIS A 108 -3.18 -26.19 -9.17
N LEU A 109 -3.60 -26.25 -7.91
CA LEU A 109 -4.05 -25.08 -7.14
C LEU A 109 -2.88 -24.26 -6.58
N SER A 110 -1.72 -24.88 -6.34
CA SER A 110 -0.46 -24.18 -6.04
C SER A 110 0.16 -23.54 -7.30
N GLY A 111 -0.33 -23.95 -8.48
CA GLY A 111 -0.10 -23.30 -9.75
C GLY A 111 -0.84 -21.98 -9.84
N LYS A 112 -0.28 -20.94 -9.21
CA LYS A 112 -0.41 -19.52 -9.58
C LYS A 112 -1.83 -19.10 -9.98
N SER A 113 -2.66 -18.76 -9.00
CA SER A 113 -3.74 -17.80 -9.29
C SER A 113 -3.11 -16.61 -10.03
N PRO A 114 -3.66 -16.14 -11.16
CA PRO A 114 -3.17 -14.91 -11.75
C PRO A 114 -3.22 -13.87 -10.63
N LEU A 115 -2.05 -13.36 -10.23
CA LEU A 115 -1.98 -12.31 -9.22
C LEU A 115 -2.97 -11.25 -9.69
N SER A 116 -4.04 -11.01 -8.94
CA SER A 116 -4.94 -9.91 -9.29
C SER A 116 -4.06 -8.68 -9.37
N ALA A 117 -4.15 -8.00 -10.49
CA ALA A 117 -3.36 -6.83 -10.77
C ALA A 117 -3.59 -5.84 -9.60
N GLY A 118 -2.52 -5.36 -8.95
CA GLY A 118 -2.62 -4.53 -7.74
C GLY A 118 -1.25 -4.11 -7.21
N CYS A 119 -1.22 -3.35 -6.14
CA CYS A 119 0.00 -2.88 -5.50
C CYS A 119 -0.02 -3.16 -4.00
N VAL A 120 1.18 -3.34 -3.46
CA VAL A 120 1.41 -3.52 -2.03
C VAL A 120 2.42 -2.50 -1.55
N VAL A 121 2.14 -1.92 -0.39
CA VAL A 121 3.13 -1.21 0.40
C VAL A 121 3.41 -2.01 1.66
N ARG A 122 4.68 -2.35 1.86
CA ARG A 122 5.13 -3.12 3.01
C ARG A 122 5.86 -2.23 4.02
N SER A 123 5.52 -2.40 5.29
CA SER A 123 6.34 -1.97 6.42
C SER A 123 6.86 -3.21 7.16
N ASP A 124 7.55 -2.99 8.28
CA ASP A 124 8.15 -4.08 9.05
C ASP A 124 7.08 -4.99 9.67
N ASP A 125 5.90 -4.45 10.02
CA ASP A 125 4.82 -5.17 10.71
C ASP A 125 3.51 -5.26 9.91
N ASP A 126 3.32 -4.42 8.87
CA ASP A 126 2.04 -4.28 8.15
C ASP A 126 2.19 -4.33 6.63
N THR A 127 1.10 -4.69 5.94
CA THR A 127 0.97 -4.63 4.49
C THR A 127 -0.35 -3.95 4.09
N LEU A 128 -0.26 -2.92 3.25
CA LEU A 128 -1.41 -2.25 2.64
C LEU A 128 -1.56 -2.70 1.20
N GLN A 129 -2.76 -3.16 0.88
CA GLN A 129 -3.17 -3.57 -0.46
C GLN A 129 -3.87 -2.39 -1.14
N LEU A 130 -3.49 -2.14 -2.39
CA LEU A 130 -4.03 -1.08 -3.23
C LEU A 130 -4.37 -1.66 -4.60
N THR A 131 -5.37 -1.09 -5.26
CA THR A 131 -5.49 -1.24 -6.72
C THR A 131 -4.36 -0.42 -7.39
N GLN A 132 -4.09 -0.65 -8.68
CA GLN A 132 -3.11 0.19 -9.38
C GLN A 132 -3.55 1.64 -9.49
N PRO A 133 -4.82 1.97 -9.82
CA PRO A 133 -5.28 3.35 -9.80
C PRO A 133 -5.09 4.02 -8.43
N GLU A 134 -5.41 3.34 -7.33
CA GLU A 134 -5.19 3.87 -5.97
C GLU A 134 -3.70 4.17 -5.72
N ALA A 135 -2.79 3.28 -6.13
CA ALA A 135 -1.35 3.47 -5.97
C ALA A 135 -0.78 4.59 -6.85
N ALA A 136 -1.23 4.68 -8.11
CA ALA A 136 -0.83 5.75 -9.04
C ALA A 136 -1.29 7.12 -8.50
N ASN A 137 -2.55 7.24 -8.09
CA ASN A 137 -3.09 8.47 -7.50
C ASN A 137 -2.34 8.87 -6.21
N ALA A 138 -2.02 7.91 -5.34
CA ALA A 138 -1.19 8.18 -4.16
C ALA A 138 0.21 8.68 -4.53
N ALA A 139 0.84 8.07 -5.55
CA ALA A 139 2.14 8.50 -6.06
C ALA A 139 2.09 9.90 -6.65
N THR A 140 1.01 10.27 -7.36
CA THR A 140 0.78 11.64 -7.85
C THR A 140 0.70 12.64 -6.70
N ILE A 141 -0.04 12.32 -5.62
CA ILE A 141 -0.12 13.20 -4.43
C ILE A 141 1.29 13.49 -3.87
N ALA A 142 2.12 12.46 -3.72
CA ALA A 142 3.48 12.59 -3.21
C ALA A 142 4.42 13.32 -4.19
N ALA A 143 4.29 13.08 -5.49
CA ALA A 143 5.11 13.73 -6.53
C ALA A 143 4.85 15.24 -6.60
N VAL A 144 3.58 15.65 -6.56
CA VAL A 144 3.19 17.07 -6.53
C VAL A 144 3.70 17.76 -5.26
N ALA A 145 3.65 17.09 -4.10
CA ALA A 145 4.25 17.63 -2.88
C ALA A 145 5.75 17.87 -3.01
N ALA A 146 6.48 16.93 -3.62
CA ALA A 146 7.91 17.09 -3.89
C ALA A 146 8.20 18.21 -4.89
N ALA A 147 7.40 18.36 -5.94
CA ALA A 147 7.51 19.48 -6.89
C ALA A 147 7.37 20.85 -6.20
N ARG A 148 6.57 20.90 -5.13
CA ARG A 148 6.31 22.09 -4.30
C ARG A 148 7.28 22.25 -3.12
N GLY A 149 8.20 21.29 -2.90
CA GLY A 149 9.09 21.30 -1.74
C GLY A 149 8.35 21.17 -0.40
N LEU A 150 7.18 20.54 -0.37
CA LEU A 150 6.39 20.35 0.85
C LEU A 150 6.94 19.19 1.70
N PRO A 151 6.82 19.28 3.04
CA PRO A 151 7.32 18.24 3.93
C PRO A 151 6.47 16.96 3.83
N GLU A 152 7.04 15.84 4.26
CA GLU A 152 6.35 14.53 4.34
C GLU A 152 5.00 14.63 5.07
N ARG A 153 4.92 15.46 6.11
CA ARG A 153 3.67 15.68 6.84
C ARG A 153 2.52 16.17 5.94
N ALA A 154 2.80 17.00 4.94
CA ALA A 154 1.77 17.43 3.98
C ALA A 154 1.30 16.27 3.11
N VAL A 155 2.21 15.37 2.70
CA VAL A 155 1.89 14.14 1.96
C VAL A 155 0.98 13.25 2.79
N THR A 156 1.34 13.00 4.06
CA THR A 156 0.52 12.18 4.96
C THR A 156 -0.90 12.76 5.14
N ILE A 157 -1.02 14.08 5.35
CA ILE A 157 -2.34 14.74 5.49
C ILE A 157 -3.17 14.60 4.21
N ALA A 158 -2.57 14.83 3.04
CA ALA A 158 -3.27 14.71 1.76
C ALA A 158 -3.71 13.27 1.48
N LEU A 159 -2.83 12.27 1.70
CA LEU A 159 -3.16 10.86 1.51
C LEU A 159 -4.27 10.40 2.44
N ALA A 160 -4.22 10.76 3.73
CA ALA A 160 -5.30 10.45 4.67
C ALA A 160 -6.63 11.11 4.27
N THR A 161 -6.56 12.32 3.72
CA THR A 161 -7.75 13.00 3.19
C THR A 161 -8.30 12.23 1.99
N ALA A 162 -7.50 11.96 0.97
CA ALA A 162 -7.95 11.25 -0.23
C ALA A 162 -8.44 9.82 0.06
N LEU A 163 -7.82 9.12 1.02
CA LEU A 163 -8.31 7.82 1.52
C LEU A 163 -9.72 7.94 2.13
N GLN A 164 -9.98 8.99 2.90
CA GLN A 164 -11.29 9.22 3.51
C GLN A 164 -12.35 9.69 2.50
N GLU A 165 -11.97 10.54 1.55
CA GLU A 165 -12.90 11.14 0.60
C GLU A 165 -13.28 10.19 -0.54
N SER A 166 -12.31 9.44 -1.07
CA SER A 166 -12.53 8.61 -2.27
C SER A 166 -11.80 7.27 -2.25
N ARG A 167 -11.19 6.88 -1.12
CA ARG A 167 -10.32 5.70 -1.05
C ARG A 167 -9.14 5.74 -2.03
N LEU A 168 -8.68 6.95 -2.40
CA LEU A 168 -7.68 7.22 -3.46
C LEU A 168 -8.17 7.01 -4.90
N ASP A 169 -9.46 6.80 -5.13
CA ASP A 169 -10.03 6.75 -6.48
C ASP A 169 -10.32 8.17 -7.01
N ASN A 170 -10.10 8.38 -8.31
CA ASN A 170 -10.42 9.64 -8.97
C ASN A 170 -11.85 9.60 -9.52
N LEU A 171 -12.83 9.82 -8.65
CA LEU A 171 -14.26 9.60 -8.95
C LEU A 171 -14.87 10.72 -9.79
N ASP A 172 -15.69 10.37 -10.78
CA ASP A 172 -16.44 11.31 -11.62
C ASP A 172 -17.84 11.69 -11.08
N HIS A 173 -18.11 11.24 -9.85
CA HIS A 173 -19.33 11.42 -9.08
C HIS A 173 -19.03 11.54 -7.58
N GLY A 174 -20.06 11.89 -6.80
CA GLY A 174 -19.98 12.14 -5.36
C GLY A 174 -21.26 12.76 -4.82
N ASP A 175 -21.26 13.19 -3.56
CA ASP A 175 -22.37 13.98 -3.02
C ASP A 175 -22.45 15.34 -3.73
N ARG A 176 -23.65 15.70 -4.22
CA ARG A 176 -23.91 16.90 -5.04
C ARG A 176 -23.03 16.94 -6.29
N ASP A 177 -22.11 17.90 -6.39
CA ASP A 177 -21.14 18.07 -7.48
C ASP A 177 -19.69 17.77 -7.01
N SER A 178 -19.52 17.00 -5.94
CA SER A 178 -18.20 16.58 -5.46
C SER A 178 -17.55 15.60 -6.44
N LEU A 179 -16.25 15.78 -6.71
CA LEU A 179 -15.50 15.03 -7.71
C LEU A 179 -14.04 14.80 -7.30
N GLY A 180 -13.43 13.82 -7.95
CA GLY A 180 -11.99 13.53 -7.90
C GLY A 180 -11.50 12.99 -6.55
N LEU A 181 -10.18 12.97 -6.41
CA LEU A 181 -9.45 12.39 -5.27
C LEU A 181 -9.87 12.93 -3.89
N PHE A 182 -10.26 14.20 -3.85
CA PHE A 182 -10.55 14.90 -2.60
C PHE A 182 -12.03 15.26 -2.49
N GLN A 183 -12.90 14.70 -3.35
CA GLN A 183 -14.33 15.02 -3.41
C GLN A 183 -14.60 16.54 -3.38
N GLN A 184 -13.83 17.26 -4.19
CA GLN A 184 -13.88 18.72 -4.27
C GLN A 184 -15.06 19.18 -5.11
N ARG A 185 -15.72 20.27 -4.71
CA ARG A 185 -16.93 20.79 -5.37
C ARG A 185 -16.61 21.99 -6.27
N PRO A 186 -16.81 21.91 -7.61
CA PRO A 186 -16.69 23.07 -8.49
C PRO A 186 -17.52 24.26 -8.02
N SER A 187 -18.75 24.04 -7.56
CA SER A 187 -19.63 25.09 -7.02
C SER A 187 -19.11 25.79 -5.76
N GLN A 188 -18.08 25.24 -5.09
CA GLN A 188 -17.42 25.85 -3.93
C GLN A 188 -16.05 26.46 -4.28
N GLY A 189 -15.78 26.71 -5.56
CA GLY A 189 -14.56 27.39 -6.00
C GLY A 189 -13.30 26.53 -5.89
N TRP A 190 -13.42 25.20 -5.99
CA TRP A 190 -12.26 24.31 -6.09
C TRP A 190 -11.66 24.25 -7.50
N GLY A 191 -12.42 24.62 -8.53
CA GLY A 191 -12.03 24.57 -9.94
C GLY A 191 -13.22 24.19 -10.82
N THR A 192 -13.01 24.04 -12.13
CA THR A 192 -14.02 23.45 -13.03
C THR A 192 -14.10 21.92 -12.84
N ARG A 193 -15.16 21.29 -13.37
CA ARG A 193 -15.27 19.81 -13.39
C ARG A 193 -14.02 19.14 -13.97
N GLN A 194 -13.53 19.62 -15.11
CA GLN A 194 -12.33 19.07 -15.76
C GLN A 194 -11.08 19.23 -14.88
N GLN A 195 -10.94 20.37 -14.22
CA GLN A 195 -9.82 20.64 -13.34
C GLN A 195 -9.85 19.74 -12.10
N VAL A 196 -10.99 19.60 -11.44
CA VAL A 196 -11.11 18.75 -10.23
C VAL A 196 -10.90 17.27 -10.54
N LEU A 197 -11.26 16.82 -11.76
CA LEU A 197 -10.99 15.45 -12.22
C LEU A 197 -9.54 15.23 -12.69
N ASP A 198 -8.70 16.25 -12.73
CA ASP A 198 -7.26 16.10 -12.92
C ASP A 198 -6.60 15.88 -11.54
N PRO A 199 -5.97 14.70 -11.27
CA PRO A 199 -5.27 14.41 -10.02
C PRO A 199 -4.17 15.42 -9.65
N VAL A 200 -3.43 15.95 -10.63
CA VAL A 200 -2.36 16.93 -10.40
C VAL A 200 -2.96 18.28 -10.03
N TYR A 201 -4.03 18.70 -10.72
CA TYR A 201 -4.71 19.95 -10.37
C TYR A 201 -5.36 19.87 -8.98
N SER A 202 -6.17 18.83 -8.73
CA SER A 202 -6.92 18.70 -7.47
C SER A 202 -5.99 18.58 -6.26
N THR A 203 -4.85 17.90 -6.42
CA THR A 203 -3.77 17.84 -5.42
C THR A 203 -3.14 19.21 -5.18
N ASN A 204 -2.85 19.98 -6.24
CA ASN A 204 -2.34 21.34 -6.08
C ASN A 204 -3.34 22.24 -5.36
N ALA A 205 -4.62 22.18 -5.73
CA ALA A 205 -5.68 22.95 -5.08
C ALA A 205 -5.83 22.59 -3.60
N PHE A 206 -5.69 21.31 -3.24
CA PHE A 206 -5.66 20.86 -1.85
C PHE A 206 -4.50 21.51 -1.08
N TYR A 207 -3.29 21.39 -1.62
CA TYR A 207 -2.10 21.94 -0.98
C TYR A 207 -2.13 23.47 -0.89
N ASP A 208 -2.72 24.17 -1.86
CA ASP A 208 -2.89 25.63 -1.83
C ASP A 208 -3.75 26.11 -0.65
N ARG A 209 -4.68 25.27 -0.19
CA ARG A 209 -5.47 25.53 1.02
C ARG A 209 -4.74 25.05 2.28
N LEU A 210 -4.06 23.90 2.22
CA LEU A 210 -3.31 23.37 3.37
C LEU A 210 -2.23 24.35 3.86
N VAL A 211 -1.44 24.92 2.94
CA VAL A 211 -0.32 25.80 3.30
C VAL A 211 -0.76 27.15 3.88
N LYS A 212 -2.05 27.52 3.73
CA LYS A 212 -2.63 28.72 4.35
C LYS A 212 -3.04 28.51 5.81
N ILE A 213 -2.96 27.28 6.31
CA ILE A 213 -3.25 26.95 7.70
C ILE A 213 -1.96 27.08 8.51
N ASP A 214 -1.91 28.11 9.36
CA ASP A 214 -0.75 28.35 10.22
C ASP A 214 -0.43 27.13 11.08
N GLY A 215 0.82 26.68 10.99
CA GLY A 215 1.33 25.55 11.78
C GLY A 215 0.68 24.20 11.46
N TYR A 216 0.06 24.02 10.28
CA TYR A 216 -0.65 22.77 9.92
C TYR A 216 0.17 21.50 10.19
N SER A 217 1.49 21.56 10.00
CA SER A 217 2.40 20.43 10.18
C SER A 217 2.46 19.91 11.62
N ARG A 218 2.13 20.76 12.60
CA ARG A 218 2.11 20.42 14.04
C ARG A 218 0.71 20.08 14.55
N LEU A 219 -0.33 20.28 13.73
CA LEU A 219 -1.68 19.91 14.11
C LEU A 219 -1.85 18.38 14.05
N PRO A 220 -2.76 17.81 14.86
CA PRO A 220 -3.27 16.46 14.61
C PRO A 220 -3.71 16.34 13.15
N LEU A 221 -3.48 15.17 12.54
CA LEU A 221 -3.68 15.01 11.09
C LEU A 221 -5.13 15.30 10.72
N THR A 222 -6.06 14.77 11.51
CA THR A 222 -7.50 14.98 11.37
C THR A 222 -7.88 16.45 11.42
N VAL A 223 -7.26 17.23 12.31
CA VAL A 223 -7.51 18.67 12.45
C VAL A 223 -7.01 19.44 11.23
N ALA A 224 -5.83 19.10 10.71
CA ALA A 224 -5.32 19.75 9.50
C ALA A 224 -6.20 19.43 8.27
N ALA A 225 -6.53 18.14 8.05
CA ALA A 225 -7.41 17.69 6.97
C ALA A 225 -8.79 18.36 7.06
N GLN A 226 -9.38 18.37 8.25
CA GLN A 226 -10.67 19.01 8.52
C GLN A 226 -10.63 20.52 8.25
N LYS A 227 -9.55 21.22 8.58
CA LYS A 227 -9.42 22.66 8.30
C LYS A 227 -9.38 22.95 6.79
N VAL A 228 -8.85 22.03 5.98
CA VAL A 228 -8.86 22.16 4.51
C VAL A 228 -10.25 21.87 3.94
N GLN A 229 -10.83 20.72 4.27
CA GLN A 229 -12.06 20.22 3.65
C GLN A 229 -13.33 20.81 4.26
N ARG A 230 -13.29 21.22 5.54
CA ARG A 230 -14.45 21.68 6.32
C ARG A 230 -15.61 20.67 6.30
N SER A 231 -15.31 19.38 6.51
CA SER A 231 -16.28 18.28 6.53
C SER A 231 -17.18 18.28 7.79
N GLY A 232 -18.29 17.54 7.77
CA GLY A 232 -19.14 17.35 8.95
C GLY A 232 -18.58 16.37 10.00
N TYR A 233 -17.51 15.63 9.68
CA TYR A 233 -17.04 14.48 10.48
C TYR A 233 -15.51 14.50 10.74
N PRO A 234 -15.02 15.37 11.65
CA PRO A 234 -13.58 15.58 11.85
C PRO A 234 -12.78 14.32 12.24
N GLN A 235 -13.39 13.39 12.98
CA GLN A 235 -12.69 12.19 13.47
C GLN A 235 -12.59 11.07 12.43
N ALA A 236 -13.29 11.18 11.29
CA ALA A 236 -13.31 10.12 10.28
C ALA A 236 -11.92 9.88 9.66
N TYR A 237 -11.07 10.90 9.61
CA TYR A 237 -9.70 10.80 9.08
C TYR A 237 -8.77 9.95 9.96
N ALA A 238 -9.05 9.80 11.26
CA ALA A 238 -8.14 9.15 12.21
C ALA A 238 -7.85 7.69 11.83
N LYS A 239 -8.86 6.98 11.30
CA LYS A 239 -8.73 5.58 10.88
C LYS A 239 -7.75 5.37 9.72
N HIS A 240 -7.42 6.43 8.98
CA HIS A 240 -6.52 6.38 7.82
C HIS A 240 -5.10 6.86 8.13
N GLU A 241 -4.80 7.27 9.37
CA GLU A 241 -3.48 7.82 9.71
C GLU A 241 -2.36 6.80 9.52
N ALA A 242 -2.59 5.52 9.87
CA ALA A 242 -1.61 4.45 9.70
C ALA A 242 -1.31 4.19 8.21
N ASP A 243 -2.35 3.95 7.41
CA ASP A 243 -2.22 3.71 5.96
C ASP A 243 -1.55 4.90 5.24
N ALA A 244 -1.97 6.12 5.55
CA ALA A 244 -1.39 7.33 4.98
C ALA A 244 0.07 7.52 5.38
N THR A 245 0.45 7.16 6.61
CA THR A 245 1.84 7.22 7.07
C THR A 245 2.70 6.21 6.32
N MET A 246 2.19 4.99 6.11
CA MET A 246 2.92 3.96 5.39
C MET A 246 3.09 4.30 3.90
N LEU A 247 2.01 4.75 3.24
CA LEU A 247 2.06 5.27 1.87
C LEU A 247 3.06 6.43 1.75
N SER A 248 2.98 7.39 2.67
CA SER A 248 3.87 8.56 2.69
C SER A 248 5.32 8.12 2.82
N ALA A 249 5.64 7.21 3.75
CA ALA A 249 7.00 6.71 3.96
C ALA A 249 7.59 6.06 2.71
N ALA A 250 6.79 5.27 1.99
CA ALA A 250 7.18 4.68 0.72
C ALA A 250 7.36 5.77 -0.34
N LEU A 251 6.32 6.55 -0.62
CA LEU A 251 6.26 7.44 -1.79
C LEU A 251 7.15 8.69 -1.69
N VAL A 252 7.56 9.10 -0.50
CA VAL A 252 8.62 10.14 -0.33
C VAL A 252 10.03 9.54 -0.35
N GLY A 253 10.16 8.23 -0.56
CA GLY A 253 11.44 7.53 -0.67
C GLY A 253 12.17 7.31 0.66
N ARG A 254 11.49 7.45 1.81
CA ARG A 254 12.07 7.19 3.14
C ARG A 254 12.21 5.70 3.42
N LYS A 255 11.27 4.88 2.94
CA LYS A 255 11.33 3.42 2.96
C LYS A 255 11.61 2.92 1.54
N ALA A 256 12.87 2.55 1.30
CA ALA A 256 13.36 2.07 0.02
C ALA A 256 12.64 0.81 -0.45
N GLY A 257 12.11 0.82 -1.68
CA GLY A 257 11.48 -0.34 -2.31
C GLY A 257 10.25 -0.90 -1.58
N ALA A 258 9.61 -0.10 -0.72
CA ALA A 258 8.47 -0.52 0.07
C ALA A 258 7.20 -0.72 -0.78
N LEU A 259 7.03 0.06 -1.85
CA LEU A 259 5.96 -0.09 -2.83
C LEU A 259 6.37 -1.03 -3.96
N SER A 260 5.55 -2.04 -4.22
CA SER A 260 5.67 -2.92 -5.38
C SER A 260 4.30 -3.20 -5.97
N CYS A 261 4.20 -3.26 -7.30
CA CYS A 261 2.97 -3.60 -8.00
C CYS A 261 3.10 -4.92 -8.75
N THR A 262 1.97 -5.58 -8.96
CA THR A 262 1.73 -6.69 -9.89
C THR A 262 0.78 -6.19 -10.98
N THR A 263 1.08 -6.56 -12.21
CA THR A 263 0.35 -6.10 -13.40
C THR A 263 -0.58 -7.18 -13.97
N GLY A 264 -0.69 -8.32 -13.29
CA GLY A 264 -1.76 -9.29 -13.49
C GLY A 264 -1.61 -10.29 -14.63
N ALA A 265 -0.44 -10.38 -15.26
CA ALA A 265 -0.14 -11.46 -16.21
C ALA A 265 1.28 -11.99 -16.03
N ASP A 266 1.43 -13.28 -15.78
CA ASP A 266 2.70 -14.03 -15.85
C ASP A 266 3.14 -14.26 -17.31
N LYS A 267 3.13 -13.22 -18.15
CA LYS A 267 3.71 -13.26 -19.50
C LYS A 267 4.86 -12.25 -19.57
N ALA A 268 5.91 -12.49 -20.37
CA ALA A 268 7.11 -11.65 -20.39
C ALA A 268 6.84 -10.14 -20.66
N ASP A 269 5.66 -9.85 -21.21
CA ASP A 269 5.00 -8.60 -21.55
C ASP A 269 4.12 -8.01 -20.42
N SER A 270 4.33 -8.35 -19.14
CA SER A 270 3.53 -7.85 -18.00
C SER A 270 3.54 -6.32 -17.78
N ALA A 271 3.76 -5.47 -18.76
CA ALA A 271 3.07 -4.18 -18.81
C ALA A 271 1.62 -4.32 -19.35
N GLY A 272 1.21 -5.52 -19.76
CA GLY A 272 -0.17 -5.87 -20.08
C GLY A 272 -0.70 -5.22 -21.36
N GLY A 273 -0.01 -5.42 -22.49
CA GLY A 273 -0.57 -5.07 -23.81
C GLY A 273 0.39 -4.33 -24.74
N ALA A 274 -0.13 -3.28 -25.39
CA ALA A 274 0.57 -2.49 -26.40
C ALA A 274 1.91 -1.91 -25.88
N PRO A 275 2.86 -1.62 -26.79
CA PRO A 275 4.11 -0.95 -26.43
C PRO A 275 3.87 0.33 -25.65
N GLY A 276 4.69 0.58 -24.64
CA GLY A 276 4.69 1.86 -23.94
C GLY A 276 5.42 2.95 -24.72
N ASP A 277 5.19 4.19 -24.32
CA ASP A 277 5.86 5.35 -24.88
C ASP A 277 6.81 5.99 -23.85
N PRO A 278 8.15 5.93 -24.03
CA PRO A 278 9.08 6.61 -23.14
C PRO A 278 8.89 8.14 -23.13
N ALA A 279 8.38 8.75 -24.20
CA ALA A 279 8.06 10.18 -24.22
C ALA A 279 6.88 10.53 -23.30
N LEU A 280 5.87 9.64 -23.21
CA LEU A 280 4.77 9.78 -22.25
C LEU A 280 5.27 9.67 -20.80
N VAL A 281 6.15 8.70 -20.50
CA VAL A 281 6.79 8.60 -19.16
C VAL A 281 7.54 9.89 -18.81
N ALA A 282 8.32 10.42 -19.75
CA ALA A 282 9.05 11.67 -19.56
C ALA A 282 8.11 12.88 -19.39
N THR A 283 6.93 12.85 -20.02
CA THR A 283 5.90 13.89 -19.90
C THR A 283 5.25 13.87 -18.53
N GLU A 284 4.79 12.70 -18.06
CA GLU A 284 4.18 12.57 -16.73
C GLU A 284 5.18 12.87 -15.61
N LEU A 285 6.44 12.45 -15.73
CA LEU A 285 7.49 12.83 -14.76
C LEU A 285 7.62 14.36 -14.64
N LYS A 286 7.59 15.10 -15.76
CA LYS A 286 7.66 16.57 -15.73
C LYS A 286 6.37 17.19 -15.19
N ARG A 287 5.23 16.59 -15.49
CA ARG A 287 3.91 17.06 -15.08
C ARG A 287 3.74 16.95 -13.55
N GLU A 288 4.15 15.83 -12.97
CA GLU A 288 3.93 15.57 -11.54
C GLU A 288 5.08 16.03 -10.64
N PHE A 289 6.34 15.81 -11.04
CA PHE A 289 7.52 16.31 -10.29
C PHE A 289 7.95 17.73 -10.67
N GLY A 290 7.19 18.38 -11.54
CA GLY A 290 7.42 19.75 -11.98
C GLY A 290 8.49 19.89 -13.08
N ALA A 291 8.43 21.03 -13.78
CA ALA A 291 9.20 21.29 -14.99
C ALA A 291 10.72 21.32 -14.81
N ARG A 292 11.24 21.33 -13.58
CA ARG A 292 12.70 21.25 -13.32
C ARG A 292 13.21 19.80 -13.36
N THR A 293 12.33 18.80 -13.32
CA THR A 293 12.70 17.40 -13.55
C THR A 293 13.09 17.23 -15.02
N ARG A 294 14.27 16.63 -15.26
CA ARG A 294 14.89 16.50 -16.59
C ARG A 294 15.01 15.02 -16.98
N PRO A 295 13.89 14.33 -17.27
CA PRO A 295 13.96 12.99 -17.83
C PRO A 295 14.56 13.04 -19.24
N LYS A 296 15.39 12.05 -19.57
CA LYS A 296 16.10 11.91 -20.84
C LYS A 296 15.71 10.60 -21.50
N THR A 297 15.46 10.66 -22.80
CA THR A 297 15.24 9.50 -23.68
C THR A 297 16.33 9.41 -24.75
N ALA A 298 16.87 10.54 -25.19
CA ALA A 298 17.97 10.58 -26.15
C ALA A 298 19.24 9.97 -25.56
N GLY A 299 19.85 9.04 -26.29
CA GLY A 299 21.05 8.31 -25.87
C GLY A 299 20.81 7.16 -24.89
N GLU A 300 19.56 6.95 -24.47
CA GLU A 300 19.18 5.76 -23.70
C GLU A 300 18.88 4.58 -24.63
N PRO A 301 18.96 3.33 -24.12
CA PRO A 301 18.43 2.17 -24.84
C PRO A 301 16.97 2.38 -25.28
N ALA A 302 16.56 1.69 -26.34
CA ALA A 302 15.19 1.76 -26.83
C ALA A 302 14.18 1.51 -25.69
N GLY A 303 13.10 2.33 -25.67
CA GLY A 303 12.08 2.26 -24.63
C GLY A 303 12.54 2.70 -23.23
N THR A 304 13.72 3.31 -23.05
CA THR A 304 14.24 3.69 -21.73
C THR A 304 14.23 5.20 -21.50
N VAL A 305 13.85 5.60 -20.29
CA VAL A 305 13.95 6.94 -19.74
C VAL A 305 14.91 6.91 -18.56
N SER A 306 15.89 7.83 -18.53
CA SER A 306 16.69 8.09 -17.35
C SER A 306 16.32 9.43 -16.72
N VAL A 307 16.23 9.46 -15.39
CA VAL A 307 15.99 10.70 -14.64
C VAL A 307 16.99 10.79 -13.49
N ALA A 308 17.67 11.93 -13.39
CA ALA A 308 18.64 12.14 -12.32
C ALA A 308 17.94 12.05 -10.96
N ALA A 309 18.53 11.32 -10.01
CA ALA A 309 18.04 11.22 -8.64
C ALA A 309 18.27 12.52 -7.86
N ALA A 310 19.37 13.23 -8.14
CA ALA A 310 19.66 14.52 -7.54
C ALA A 310 18.58 15.56 -7.88
N ALA A 311 18.12 16.31 -6.88
CA ALA A 311 17.15 17.37 -7.08
C ALA A 311 17.77 18.54 -7.89
N PRO A 312 16.97 19.27 -8.69
CA PRO A 312 17.42 20.50 -9.30
C PRO A 312 17.84 21.51 -8.23
N GLY A 313 19.13 21.87 -8.18
CA GLY A 313 19.70 22.73 -7.14
C GLY A 313 20.57 22.01 -6.11
N GLY A 314 20.74 20.69 -6.24
CA GLY A 314 21.59 19.89 -5.36
C GLY A 314 20.86 19.40 -4.11
N GLY A 315 21.61 18.75 -3.23
CA GLY A 315 21.11 18.14 -1.99
C GLY A 315 22.19 17.26 -1.38
N THR A 316 21.96 16.77 -0.17
CA THR A 316 22.88 15.79 0.43
C THR A 316 22.82 14.45 -0.34
N ALA A 317 23.78 13.56 -0.09
CA ALA A 317 23.72 12.20 -0.62
C ALA A 317 22.43 11.48 -0.16
N GLY A 318 22.00 11.71 1.09
CA GLY A 318 20.75 11.17 1.62
C GLY A 318 19.52 11.69 0.89
N ASP A 319 19.48 12.98 0.56
CA ASP A 319 18.37 13.58 -0.21
C ASP A 319 18.31 13.02 -1.64
N THR A 320 19.47 12.81 -2.26
CA THR A 320 19.59 12.21 -3.59
C THR A 320 19.04 10.78 -3.60
N VAL A 321 19.43 9.96 -2.62
CA VAL A 321 18.92 8.58 -2.48
C VAL A 321 17.41 8.57 -2.24
N ARG A 322 16.92 9.45 -1.34
CA ARG A 322 15.50 9.59 -1.05
C ARG A 322 14.69 9.96 -2.30
N ARG A 323 15.13 10.97 -3.05
CA ARG A 323 14.44 11.40 -4.28
C ARG A 323 14.48 10.33 -5.37
N GLY A 324 15.59 9.61 -5.51
CA GLY A 324 15.65 8.48 -6.44
C GLY A 324 14.67 7.36 -6.07
N TRP A 325 14.50 7.03 -4.80
CA TRP A 325 13.47 6.07 -4.35
C TRP A 325 12.04 6.57 -4.53
N GLN A 326 11.81 7.88 -4.39
CA GLN A 326 10.53 8.49 -4.70
C GLN A 326 10.20 8.34 -6.21
N LEU A 327 11.13 8.70 -7.09
CA LEU A 327 10.98 8.55 -8.54
C LEU A 327 10.78 7.08 -8.95
N ALA A 328 11.58 6.17 -8.39
CA ALA A 328 11.53 4.76 -8.70
C ALA A 328 10.19 4.11 -8.28
N GLN A 329 9.69 4.42 -7.09
CA GLN A 329 8.41 3.88 -6.62
C GLN A 329 7.21 4.53 -7.31
N TRP A 330 7.30 5.82 -7.67
CA TRP A 330 6.34 6.45 -8.58
C TRP A 330 6.25 5.67 -9.91
N SER A 331 7.39 5.33 -10.52
CA SER A 331 7.39 4.57 -11.77
C SER A 331 6.77 3.18 -11.64
N VAL A 332 6.93 2.52 -10.49
CA VAL A 332 6.26 1.23 -10.23
C VAL A 332 4.76 1.40 -10.01
N ALA A 333 4.32 2.45 -9.30
CA ALA A 333 2.91 2.75 -9.10
C ALA A 333 2.18 3.03 -10.44
N HIS A 334 2.83 3.73 -11.36
CA HIS A 334 2.30 4.00 -12.70
C HIS A 334 2.57 2.89 -13.74
N ALA A 335 3.11 1.73 -13.32
CA ALA A 335 3.63 0.75 -14.27
C ALA A 335 2.56 0.18 -15.22
N HIS A 336 1.31 0.06 -14.75
CA HIS A 336 0.20 -0.41 -15.56
C HIS A 336 -0.17 0.57 -16.68
N ASP A 337 -0.29 1.86 -16.35
CA ASP A 337 -0.81 2.89 -17.26
C ASP A 337 0.26 3.38 -18.23
N LEU A 338 1.50 3.50 -17.75
CA LEU A 338 2.65 3.92 -18.55
C LEU A 338 3.41 2.76 -19.20
N LYS A 339 2.90 1.54 -19.03
CA LYS A 339 3.49 0.31 -19.55
C LYS A 339 4.95 0.11 -19.15
N VAL A 340 5.30 0.46 -17.91
CA VAL A 340 6.66 0.28 -17.38
C VAL A 340 6.92 -1.21 -17.15
N SER A 341 7.96 -1.73 -17.80
CA SER A 341 8.39 -3.13 -17.69
C SER A 341 9.50 -3.31 -16.67
N THR A 342 10.39 -2.33 -16.53
CA THR A 342 11.53 -2.38 -15.60
C THR A 342 11.79 -1.02 -14.97
N VAL A 343 12.07 -1.01 -13.67
CA VAL A 343 12.61 0.16 -12.96
C VAL A 343 13.88 -0.26 -12.24
N SER A 344 14.95 0.54 -12.34
CA SER A 344 16.18 0.30 -11.60
C SER A 344 16.74 1.55 -10.96
N PHE A 345 17.18 1.40 -9.71
CA PHE A 345 17.76 2.47 -8.91
C PHE A 345 18.55 1.87 -7.73
N ALA A 346 19.68 2.48 -7.35
CA ALA A 346 20.48 2.09 -6.18
C ALA A 346 20.80 0.58 -6.08
N GLY A 347 21.15 -0.05 -7.22
CA GLY A 347 21.45 -1.48 -7.28
C GLY A 347 20.23 -2.41 -7.17
N MET A 348 19.03 -1.84 -7.05
CA MET A 348 17.76 -2.56 -7.01
C MET A 348 17.05 -2.47 -8.36
N ARG A 349 16.25 -3.49 -8.66
CA ARG A 349 15.47 -3.60 -9.88
C ARG A 349 14.09 -4.21 -9.56
N TRP A 350 13.05 -3.54 -10.05
CA TRP A 350 11.70 -4.10 -10.16
C TRP A 350 11.44 -4.46 -11.62
N GLN A 351 10.80 -5.61 -11.86
CA GLN A 351 10.49 -6.10 -13.20
C GLN A 351 9.05 -6.60 -13.23
N ALA A 352 8.27 -6.14 -14.19
CA ALA A 352 6.86 -6.48 -14.29
C ALA A 352 6.65 -8.00 -14.50
N ALA A 353 7.50 -8.63 -15.31
CA ALA A 353 7.52 -10.08 -15.58
C ALA A 353 7.82 -10.94 -14.33
N HIS A 354 8.37 -10.32 -13.28
CA HIS A 354 8.66 -10.96 -12.00
C HIS A 354 8.08 -10.14 -10.84
N SER A 355 6.95 -9.47 -11.09
CA SER A 355 6.39 -8.47 -10.17
C SER A 355 6.00 -9.05 -8.82
N GLY A 356 5.64 -10.33 -8.77
CA GLY A 356 5.38 -11.06 -7.52
C GLY A 356 6.60 -11.15 -6.59
N SER A 357 7.83 -11.04 -7.10
CA SER A 357 9.06 -11.01 -6.28
C SER A 357 9.40 -9.61 -5.75
N GLY A 358 8.69 -8.57 -6.18
CA GLY A 358 8.99 -7.18 -5.85
C GLY A 358 10.38 -6.73 -6.28
N TRP A 359 10.99 -5.86 -5.47
CA TRP A 359 12.33 -5.32 -5.72
C TRP A 359 13.41 -6.35 -5.44
N ARG A 360 14.34 -6.53 -6.38
CA ARG A 360 15.49 -7.45 -6.27
C ARG A 360 16.80 -6.73 -6.49
N LYS A 361 17.89 -7.23 -5.91
CA LYS A 361 19.23 -6.79 -6.30
C LYS A 361 19.45 -7.08 -7.78
N ALA A 362 19.93 -6.11 -8.53
CA ALA A 362 20.35 -6.34 -9.90
C ALA A 362 21.53 -7.31 -9.91
N ALA A 363 21.51 -8.32 -10.79
CA ALA A 363 22.64 -9.23 -10.94
C ALA A 363 23.89 -8.43 -11.36
N GLU A 364 25.00 -8.66 -10.65
CA GLU A 364 26.30 -8.11 -11.00
C GLU A 364 26.71 -8.66 -12.39
N GLY A 365 26.77 -7.81 -13.41
CA GLY A 365 27.33 -8.18 -14.73
C GLY A 365 26.47 -7.93 -15.98
N ALA A 366 25.20 -7.54 -15.88
CA ALA A 366 24.39 -7.23 -17.07
C ALA A 366 24.37 -5.71 -17.37
N GLY A 367 25.41 -5.23 -18.05
CA GLY A 367 25.44 -3.89 -18.65
C GLY A 367 26.65 -3.03 -18.28
N SER A 368 27.87 -3.51 -18.51
CA SER A 368 29.06 -2.66 -18.62
C SER A 368 29.01 -1.88 -19.93
N GLY A 369 28.30 -0.74 -19.91
CA GLY A 369 28.20 0.20 -21.03
C GLY A 369 27.92 1.64 -20.59
N GLY A 370 28.18 1.95 -19.31
CA GLY A 370 28.06 3.28 -18.74
C GLY A 370 28.48 3.22 -17.29
N SER A 371 29.58 3.91 -16.98
CA SER A 371 30.31 4.06 -15.73
C SER A 371 29.74 3.42 -14.47
N ALA A 372 30.62 2.73 -13.74
CA ALA A 372 30.43 2.33 -12.36
C ALA A 372 30.10 3.58 -11.50
N ASP A 373 28.81 3.87 -11.35
CA ASP A 373 28.29 4.78 -10.33
C ASP A 373 28.49 4.10 -8.97
N GLY A 374 29.60 4.44 -8.30
CA GLY A 374 29.88 3.99 -6.95
C GLY A 374 28.72 4.28 -6.01
N ALA A 375 28.22 3.25 -5.32
CA ALA A 375 27.41 3.28 -4.09
C ALA A 375 26.23 4.29 -3.96
N GLY A 376 25.81 4.97 -5.02
CA GLY A 376 24.85 6.08 -4.92
C GLY A 376 24.24 6.47 -6.26
N GLY A 377 23.68 5.48 -6.98
CA GLY A 377 23.09 5.60 -8.32
C GLY A 377 22.58 7.00 -8.68
N GLY A 378 23.23 7.63 -9.66
CA GLY A 378 22.90 9.01 -10.03
C GLY A 378 21.57 9.15 -10.77
N PHE A 379 21.05 8.04 -11.30
CA PHE A 379 19.86 8.01 -12.16
C PHE A 379 18.92 6.87 -11.78
N VAL A 380 17.62 7.16 -11.86
CA VAL A 380 16.57 6.14 -11.97
C VAL A 380 16.40 5.84 -13.45
N ARG A 381 16.47 4.56 -13.82
CA ARG A 381 16.19 4.10 -15.19
C ARG A 381 14.85 3.38 -15.22
N ILE A 382 14.01 3.79 -16.16
CA ILE A 382 12.64 3.33 -16.35
C ILE A 382 12.53 2.84 -17.78
N THR A 383 12.24 1.56 -17.97
CA THR A 383 12.08 0.96 -19.29
C THR A 383 10.61 0.58 -19.46
N VAL A 384 10.01 0.94 -20.59
CA VAL A 384 8.65 0.55 -20.96
C VAL A 384 8.66 -0.76 -21.75
N ALA A 385 7.51 -1.43 -21.86
CA ALA A 385 7.34 -2.54 -22.79
C ALA A 385 7.49 -2.05 -24.24
N GLN A 386 8.01 -2.90 -25.11
CA GLN A 386 8.28 -2.60 -26.52
C GLN A 386 7.55 -3.58 -27.42
#